data_AF-A0A1J5CP44-F1
#
_entry.id   AF-A0A1J5CP44-F1
#
_cell.length_a   1.000
_cell.length_b   1.000
_cell.length_c   1.000
_cell.angle_alpha   90.00
_cell.angle_beta   90.00
_cell.angle_gamma   90.00
#
_symmetry.space_group_name_H-M   'P 1'
#
loop_
_entity.id
_entity.type
_entity.pdbx_description
1 polymer ?
#
loop_
_entity_poly.entity_id
_entity_poly.type
_entity_poly.pdbx_seq_one_letter_code
_entity_poly.pdbx_strand_id
1 'polypeptide(L)'
;MSKIKDQKSEKISLNFIVKRKNVIPRGIKLIGLVVSDKMNQTVVVKTQTKDIYPKYHLQYTRTHKIKAHNPKEINAASGDTVEIQECRKISKYKSFIVTKILNRGVQK
;
A
#
# COMPACT_ATOMS: atom_id res chain seq x y z
N MET A 1 -35.81 15.00 -5.98
CA MET A 1 -35.80 13.52 -5.84
C MET A 1 -34.67 12.95 -6.68
N SER A 2 -33.44 13.13 -6.19
CA SER A 2 -32.21 12.64 -6.82
C SER A 2 -32.10 11.15 -6.56
N LYS A 3 -32.30 10.35 -7.61
CA LYS A 3 -32.09 8.90 -7.57
C LYS A 3 -30.70 8.62 -7.02
N ILE A 4 -30.70 7.96 -5.87
CA ILE A 4 -29.57 7.34 -5.17
C ILE A 4 -28.68 6.68 -6.21
N LYS A 5 -27.56 7.31 -6.58
CA LYS A 5 -26.61 6.75 -7.54
C LYS A 5 -26.05 5.46 -6.96
N ASP A 6 -26.14 4.42 -7.77
CA ASP A 6 -25.89 3.02 -7.45
C ASP A 6 -24.51 2.78 -6.83
N GLN A 7 -24.43 2.74 -5.50
CA GLN A 7 -23.22 2.33 -4.78
C GLN A 7 -22.72 0.92 -5.17
N LYS A 8 -23.56 0.13 -5.85
CA LYS A 8 -23.26 -1.22 -6.32
C LYS A 8 -22.50 -1.21 -7.66
N SER A 9 -22.76 -0.26 -8.56
CA SER A 9 -22.10 -0.18 -9.88
C SER A 9 -20.67 0.38 -9.77
N GLU A 10 -20.42 1.32 -8.85
CA GLU A 10 -19.08 1.81 -8.54
C GLU A 10 -18.21 0.76 -7.81
N LYS A 11 -18.82 -0.11 -6.99
CA LYS A 11 -18.11 -1.24 -6.35
C LYS A 11 -17.78 -2.36 -7.34
N ILE A 12 -18.64 -2.57 -8.35
CA ILE A 12 -18.40 -3.53 -9.43
C ILE A 12 -17.28 -3.01 -10.37
N SER A 13 -17.18 -1.70 -10.61
CA SER A 13 -16.08 -1.12 -11.41
C SER A 13 -14.73 -1.10 -10.69
N LEU A 14 -14.69 -0.85 -9.37
CA LEU A 14 -13.47 -0.94 -8.57
C LEU A 14 -12.88 -2.35 -8.53
N ASN A 15 -13.74 -3.39 -8.51
CA ASN A 15 -13.31 -4.78 -8.58
C ASN A 15 -12.94 -5.24 -10.01
N PHE A 16 -13.45 -4.58 -11.05
CA PHE A 16 -13.25 -4.95 -12.46
C PHE A 16 -11.99 -4.31 -13.09
N ILE A 17 -11.50 -3.19 -12.55
CA ILE A 17 -10.32 -2.49 -13.10
C ILE A 17 -8.99 -3.15 -12.68
N VAL A 18 -8.89 -3.70 -11.46
CA VAL A 18 -7.74 -4.51 -11.02
C VAL A 18 -7.52 -5.73 -11.93
N LYS A 19 -8.58 -6.25 -12.58
CA LYS A 19 -8.49 -7.37 -13.54
C LYS A 19 -7.80 -7.03 -14.86
N ARG A 20 -7.68 -5.76 -15.27
CA ARG A 20 -7.09 -5.37 -16.57
C ARG A 20 -5.57 -5.18 -16.54
N LYS A 21 -4.97 -5.00 -15.36
CA LYS A 21 -3.52 -5.11 -15.18
C LYS A 21 -3.24 -6.37 -14.36
N ASN A 22 -2.50 -7.30 -14.94
CA ASN A 22 -2.26 -8.66 -14.48
C ASN A 22 -1.42 -8.76 -13.16
N VAL A 23 -1.79 -8.01 -12.12
CA VAL A 23 -1.14 -7.95 -10.81
C VAL A 23 -2.22 -8.07 -9.74
N ILE A 24 -2.51 -9.32 -9.37
CA ILE A 24 -3.51 -9.66 -8.37
C ILE A 24 -2.84 -9.62 -6.99
N PRO A 25 -3.31 -8.79 -6.04
CA PRO A 25 -2.82 -8.83 -4.67
C PRO A 25 -3.27 -10.13 -3.98
N ARG A 26 -2.42 -10.65 -3.11
CA ARG A 26 -2.63 -11.90 -2.37
C ARG A 26 -1.87 -11.85 -1.03
N GLY A 27 -2.15 -12.79 -0.13
CA GLY A 27 -1.33 -13.01 1.05
C GLY A 27 -1.35 -11.85 2.05
N ILE A 28 -0.16 -11.47 2.53
CA ILE A 28 0.00 -10.59 3.71
C ILE A 28 -0.33 -9.14 3.35
N LYS A 29 -1.03 -8.47 4.28
CA LYS A 29 -1.32 -7.04 4.25
C LYS A 29 -0.47 -6.32 5.28
N LEU A 30 0.18 -5.23 4.89
CA LEU A 30 0.99 -4.40 5.76
C LEU A 30 0.55 -2.95 5.66
N ILE A 31 0.64 -2.22 6.77
CA ILE A 31 0.39 -0.79 6.82
C ILE A 31 1.74 -0.09 6.99
N GLY A 32 1.90 1.06 6.34
CA GLY A 32 3.13 1.84 6.49
C GLY A 32 3.00 3.26 5.95
N LEU A 33 4.03 4.04 6.24
CA LEU A 33 4.13 5.43 5.82
C LEU A 33 4.98 5.53 4.55
N VAL A 34 4.54 6.31 3.56
CA VAL A 34 5.30 6.56 2.33
C VAL A 34 6.44 7.55 2.62
N VAL A 35 7.67 7.06 2.53
CA VAL A 35 8.88 7.87 2.75
C VAL A 35 9.31 8.59 1.48
N SER A 36 9.18 7.95 0.31
CA SER A 36 9.53 8.59 -0.96
C SER A 36 8.70 8.09 -2.13
N ASP A 37 8.35 9.03 -3.00
CA ASP A 37 7.66 8.82 -4.28
C ASP A 37 8.51 9.34 -5.46
N LYS A 38 9.83 9.36 -5.31
CA LYS A 38 10.74 9.89 -6.36
C LYS A 38 10.86 8.98 -7.58
N MET A 39 10.33 7.77 -7.52
CA MET A 39 10.53 6.74 -8.55
C MET A 39 9.25 6.52 -9.35
N ASN A 40 9.41 6.29 -10.65
CA ASN A 40 8.27 6.02 -11.54
C ASN A 40 7.43 4.83 -11.05
N GLN A 41 6.13 5.07 -10.81
CA GLN A 41 5.12 4.08 -10.42
C GLN A 41 5.53 3.23 -9.21
N THR A 42 6.32 3.80 -8.30
CA THR A 42 6.85 3.10 -7.13
C THR A 42 7.00 4.01 -5.95
N VAL A 43 6.54 3.52 -4.82
CA VAL A 43 6.71 4.19 -3.53
C VAL A 43 7.58 3.35 -2.60
N VAL A 44 8.38 4.02 -1.78
CA VAL A 44 9.10 3.38 -0.67
C VAL A 44 8.28 3.55 0.60
N VAL A 45 7.78 2.43 1.12
CA VAL A 45 6.94 2.38 2.30
C VAL A 45 7.78 1.93 3.49
N LYS A 46 7.67 2.65 4.61
CA LYS A 46 8.27 2.30 5.88
C LYS A 46 7.23 1.61 6.74
N THR A 47 7.48 0.35 7.07
CA THR A 47 6.67 -0.43 8.02
C THR A 47 7.46 -0.63 9.30
N GLN A 48 6.79 -0.58 10.44
CA GLN A 48 7.38 -0.78 11.76
C GLN A 48 6.69 -1.94 12.46
N THR A 49 7.49 -2.80 13.09
CA THR A 49 7.03 -3.88 13.96
C THR A 49 7.75 -3.77 15.30
N LYS A 50 7.11 -4.23 16.37
CA LYS A 50 7.73 -4.31 17.70
C LYS A 50 8.09 -5.75 17.96
N ASP A 51 9.37 -6.01 18.17
CA ASP A 51 9.89 -7.32 18.51
C ASP A 51 10.51 -7.29 19.92
N ILE A 52 10.68 -8.46 20.52
CA ILE A 52 11.26 -8.61 21.85
C ILE A 52 12.67 -9.18 21.70
N TYR A 53 13.66 -8.58 22.37
CA TYR A 53 15.01 -9.13 22.40
C TYR A 53 15.03 -10.42 23.23
N PRO A 54 15.51 -11.55 22.69
CA PRO A 54 15.32 -12.86 23.33
C PRO A 54 16.05 -13.01 24.67
N LYS A 55 17.21 -12.36 24.84
CA LYS A 55 18.00 -12.46 26.09
C LYS A 55 17.43 -11.59 27.21
N TYR A 56 17.07 -10.35 26.91
CA TYR A 56 16.73 -9.34 27.92
C TYR A 56 15.23 -9.02 28.00
N HIS A 57 14.41 -9.58 27.11
CA HIS A 57 12.96 -9.37 27.04
C HIS A 57 12.52 -7.90 26.88
N LEU A 58 13.45 -7.01 26.49
CA LEU A 58 13.15 -5.62 26.18
C LEU A 58 12.51 -5.51 24.78
N GLN A 59 11.46 -4.69 24.68
CA GLN A 59 10.82 -4.38 23.41
C GLN A 59 11.67 -3.40 22.60
N TYR A 60 11.79 -3.65 21.30
CA TYR A 60 12.45 -2.74 20.36
C TYR A 60 11.66 -2.65 19.06
N THR A 61 11.86 -1.54 18.35
CA THR A 61 11.16 -1.29 17.08
C THR A 61 12.05 -1.70 15.92
N ARG A 62 11.61 -2.68 15.12
CA ARG A 62 12.21 -2.99 13.83
C ARG A 62 11.53 -2.18 12.74
N THR A 63 12.33 -1.63 11.83
CA THR A 63 11.84 -0.81 10.73
C THR A 63 12.27 -1.45 9.41
N HIS A 64 11.31 -1.68 8.52
CA HIS A 64 11.55 -2.21 7.18
C HIS A 64 11.15 -1.19 6.12
N LYS A 65 11.97 -1.05 5.08
CA LYS A 65 11.66 -0.25 3.89
C LYS A 65 11.32 -1.18 2.74
N ILE A 66 10.09 -1.08 2.24
CA ILE A 66 9.54 -1.95 1.20
C ILE A 66 9.25 -1.11 -0.04
N LYS A 67 9.63 -1.60 -1.21
CA LYS A 67 9.28 -0.96 -2.50
C LYS A 67 7.95 -1.54 -2.98
N ALA A 68 6.92 -0.71 -3.06
CA ALA A 68 5.60 -1.10 -3.53
C ALA A 68 5.29 -0.46 -4.88
N HIS A 69 4.59 -1.19 -5.74
CA HIS A 69 4.05 -0.65 -6.98
C HIS A 69 2.89 0.29 -6.68
N ASN A 70 3.00 1.52 -7.17
CA ASN A 70 1.97 2.55 -7.07
C ASN A 70 1.17 2.58 -8.38
N PRO A 71 -0.06 2.04 -8.42
CA PRO A 71 -0.91 2.16 -9.60
C PRO A 71 -1.37 3.61 -9.78
N LYS A 72 -1.47 4.05 -11.04
CA LYS A 72 -1.82 5.44 -11.41
C LYS A 72 -3.14 5.93 -10.79
N GLU A 73 -4.05 5.02 -10.49
CA GLU A 73 -5.38 5.32 -9.94
C GLU A 73 -5.32 5.72 -8.45
N ILE A 74 -4.41 5.12 -7.67
CA ILE A 74 -4.29 5.41 -6.25
C ILE A 74 -3.43 6.66 -6.03
N ASN A 75 -2.33 6.77 -6.81
CA ASN A 75 -1.41 7.92 -6.79
C ASN A 75 -1.01 8.33 -5.35
N ALA A 76 -0.45 7.38 -4.59
CA ALA A 76 0.04 7.66 -3.24
C ALA A 76 1.25 8.59 -3.26
N ALA A 77 1.25 9.62 -2.41
CA ALA A 77 2.32 10.60 -2.32
C ALA A 77 3.15 10.41 -1.04
N SER A 78 4.30 11.11 -0.97
CA SER A 78 5.10 11.13 0.26
C SER A 78 4.32 11.71 1.44
N GLY A 79 4.44 11.07 2.60
CA GLY A 79 3.72 11.43 3.82
C GLY A 79 2.38 10.70 4.01
N ASP A 80 1.89 9.99 3.00
CA ASP A 80 0.65 9.22 3.11
C ASP A 80 0.83 7.96 3.96
N THR A 81 -0.22 7.57 4.68
CA THR A 81 -0.33 6.25 5.30
C THR A 81 -1.09 5.32 4.37
N VAL A 82 -0.43 4.25 3.93
CA VAL A 82 -0.93 3.34 2.89
C VAL A 82 -1.01 1.91 3.39
N GLU A 83 -2.00 1.19 2.88
CA GLU A 83 -2.10 -0.26 2.96
C GLU A 83 -1.46 -0.88 1.70
N ILE A 84 -0.43 -1.70 1.92
CA ILE A 84 0.22 -2.49 0.88
C ILE A 84 -0.14 -3.96 1.04
N GLN A 85 -0.24 -4.67 -0.07
CA GLN A 85 -0.50 -6.10 -0.10
C GLN A 85 0.57 -6.81 -0.92
N GLU A 86 0.90 -8.02 -0.51
CA GLU A 86 1.81 -8.88 -1.27
C GLU A 86 1.20 -9.18 -2.66
N CYS A 87 2.06 -9.32 -3.65
CA CYS A 87 1.66 -9.68 -5.01
C CYS A 87 2.73 -10.56 -5.65
N ARG A 88 2.49 -11.05 -6.87
CA ARG A 88 3.59 -11.66 -7.65
C ARG A 88 4.70 -10.63 -7.80
N LYS A 89 5.94 -11.09 -7.89
CA LYS A 89 7.09 -10.22 -8.14
C LYS A 89 6.87 -9.42 -9.44
N ILE A 90 6.81 -8.09 -9.32
CA ILE A 90 6.64 -7.15 -10.44
C ILE A 90 8.02 -6.76 -11.01
N SER A 91 9.02 -6.65 -10.13
CA SER A 91 10.41 -6.37 -10.49
C SER A 91 11.38 -6.99 -9.49
N LYS A 92 12.69 -6.79 -9.65
CA LYS A 92 13.71 -7.31 -8.72
C LYS A 92 13.38 -7.06 -7.24
N TYR A 93 12.85 -5.87 -6.92
CA TYR A 93 12.60 -5.43 -5.53
C TYR A 93 11.12 -5.20 -5.20
N LYS A 94 10.23 -5.12 -6.21
CA LYS A 94 8.82 -4.82 -6.00
C LYS A 94 8.02 -6.13 -5.95
N SER A 95 7.65 -6.53 -4.74
CA SER A 95 6.77 -7.69 -4.48
C SER A 95 5.47 -7.29 -3.78
N PHE A 96 5.23 -5.99 -3.62
CA PHE A 96 4.05 -5.43 -2.98
C PHE A 96 3.36 -4.42 -3.90
N ILE A 97 2.05 -4.29 -3.74
CA ILE A 97 1.21 -3.33 -4.44
C ILE A 97 0.46 -2.47 -3.43
N VAL A 98 0.35 -1.17 -3.70
CA VAL A 98 -0.51 -0.28 -2.91
C VAL A 98 -1.96 -0.60 -3.23
N THR A 99 -2.77 -0.87 -2.22
CA THR A 99 -4.20 -1.22 -2.39
C THR A 99 -5.10 -0.09 -1.95
N LYS A 100 -4.76 0.59 -0.85
CA LYS A 100 -5.60 1.65 -0.28
C LYS A 100 -4.75 2.72 0.39
N ILE A 101 -5.18 3.98 0.28
CA ILE A 101 -4.68 5.07 1.12
C ILE A 101 -5.59 5.17 2.35
N LEU A 102 -5.01 5.02 3.54
CA LEU A 102 -5.74 5.07 4.81
C LEU A 102 -5.86 6.51 5.33
N ASN A 103 -4.76 7.26 5.24
CA ASN A 103 -4.73 8.66 5.63
C ASN A 103 -3.84 9.45 4.66
N ARG A 104 -4.34 10.57 4.15
CA ARG A 104 -3.54 11.48 3.32
C ARG A 104 -2.75 12.41 4.23
N GLY A 105 -1.44 12.42 4.06
CA GLY A 105 -0.58 13.34 4.80
C GLY A 105 -0.77 14.76 4.29
N VAL A 106 -0.94 15.73 5.19
CA VAL A 106 -0.87 17.15 4.83
C VAL A 106 0.61 17.45 4.57
N GLN A 107 0.99 17.56 3.30
CA GLN A 107 2.35 17.98 2.94
C GLN A 107 2.53 19.44 3.38
N LYS A 108 3.57 19.71 4.17
CA LYS A 108 4.11 21.05 4.42
C LYS A 108 5.11 21.40 3.33
#